data_AF-A0A972N5G3-F1
#
_entry.id   AF-A0A972N5G3-F1
#
_cell.length_a   1.000
_cell.length_b   1.000
_cell.length_c   1.000
_cell.angle_alpha   90.00
_cell.angle_beta   90.00
_cell.angle_gamma   90.00
#
_symmetry.space_group_name_H-M   'P 1'
#
loop_
_entity.id
_entity.type
_entity.pdbx_description
1 polymer ?
#
loop_
_entity_poly.entity_id
_entity_poly.type
_entity_poly.pdbx_seq_one_letter_code
_entity_poly.pdbx_strand_id
1 'polypeptide(L)'
;MVDTLATYNSDEYNAIDGIALKLCDRLAAFLESVISISHGVKSNELLKAKDQILDKLKEDGLINGVDFYKVAKECEEYFLKNSP
;
A
#
# COMPACT_ATOMS: atom_id res chain seq x y z
N MET A 1 34.45 -30.48 -7.57
CA MET A 1 33.05 -30.05 -7.74
C MET A 1 33.10 -28.57 -8.04
N VAL A 2 32.50 -28.12 -9.14
CA VAL A 2 32.60 -26.73 -9.57
C VAL A 2 31.44 -25.97 -8.95
N ASP A 3 31.74 -25.11 -7.98
CA ASP A 3 30.78 -24.13 -7.46
C ASP A 3 30.33 -23.25 -8.62
N THR A 4 29.13 -23.49 -9.10
CA THR A 4 28.53 -22.75 -10.20
C THR A 4 27.64 -21.66 -9.61
N LEU A 5 27.37 -20.59 -10.36
CA LEU A 5 26.47 -19.51 -9.92
C LEU A 5 25.09 -20.03 -9.43
N ALA A 6 24.68 -21.20 -9.92
CA ALA A 6 23.48 -21.91 -9.50
C ALA A 6 23.45 -22.25 -8.00
N THR A 7 24.59 -22.47 -7.33
CA THR A 7 24.66 -22.77 -5.90
C THR A 7 24.32 -21.55 -5.03
N TYR A 8 24.34 -20.35 -5.60
CA TYR A 8 24.09 -19.08 -4.91
C TYR A 8 22.77 -18.43 -5.33
N ASN A 9 21.99 -19.06 -6.22
CA ASN A 9 20.66 -18.60 -6.62
C ASN A 9 19.60 -19.16 -5.67
N SER A 10 19.74 -18.82 -4.39
CA SER A 10 18.80 -19.19 -3.34
C SER A 10 17.94 -17.98 -3.02
N ASP A 11 16.62 -18.08 -3.20
CA ASP A 11 15.64 -17.08 -2.76
C ASP A 11 15.48 -17.03 -1.21
N GLU A 12 16.42 -17.62 -0.47
CA GLU A 12 16.40 -17.79 0.99
C GLU A 12 16.27 -16.48 1.77
N TYR A 13 16.67 -15.36 1.18
CA TYR A 13 16.66 -14.06 1.86
C TYR A 13 15.39 -13.25 1.66
N ASN A 14 14.39 -13.72 0.88
CA ASN A 14 13.12 -13.02 0.62
C ASN A 14 13.34 -11.50 0.59
N ALA A 15 14.28 -11.05 -0.27
CA ALA A 15 14.81 -9.69 -0.24
C ALA A 15 13.66 -8.72 -0.08
N ILE A 16 13.65 -7.98 1.05
CA ILE A 16 12.54 -7.12 1.55
C ILE A 16 11.65 -6.75 0.38
N ASP A 17 10.57 -7.52 0.21
CA ASP A 17 9.81 -7.63 -1.03
C ASP A 17 9.52 -6.22 -1.53
N GLY A 18 10.28 -5.75 -2.52
CA GLY A 18 10.29 -4.34 -2.90
C GLY A 18 8.92 -3.87 -3.36
N ILE A 19 8.08 -4.83 -3.78
CA ILE A 19 6.68 -4.62 -4.10
C ILE A 19 5.88 -4.40 -2.82
N ALA A 20 6.03 -5.25 -1.80
CA ALA A 20 5.40 -5.04 -0.49
C ALA A 20 5.81 -3.71 0.14
N LEU A 21 7.08 -3.32 0.08
CA LEU A 21 7.55 -2.02 0.57
C LEU A 21 6.87 -0.85 -0.18
N LYS A 22 6.77 -0.95 -1.50
CA LYS A 22 6.07 0.05 -2.33
C LYS A 22 4.57 0.11 -2.04
N LEU A 23 3.94 -1.02 -1.72
CA LEU A 23 2.54 -1.07 -1.32
C LEU A 23 2.32 -0.47 0.07
N CYS A 24 3.25 -0.68 1.01
CA CYS A 24 3.25 0.00 2.30
C CYS A 24 3.37 1.52 2.15
N ASP A 25 4.26 2.01 1.28
CA ASP A 25 4.43 3.44 0.99
C ASP A 25 3.14 4.07 0.43
N ARG A 26 2.51 3.39 -0.55
CA ARG A 26 1.21 3.81 -1.09
C ARG A 26 0.11 3.79 -0.03
N LEU A 27 0.06 2.75 0.80
CA LEU A 27 -0.92 2.65 1.88
C LEU A 27 -0.75 3.79 2.88
N ALA A 28 0.49 4.12 3.27
CA ALA A 28 0.78 5.25 4.16
C ALA A 28 0.27 6.58 3.56
N ALA A 29 0.62 6.87 2.31
CA ALA A 29 0.16 8.08 1.63
C ALA A 29 -1.38 8.16 1.50
N PHE A 30 -2.04 7.03 1.29
CA PHE A 30 -3.50 6.96 1.29
C PHE A 30 -4.08 7.30 2.67
N LEU A 31 -3.54 6.71 3.74
CA LEU A 31 -4.01 6.95 5.11
C LEU A 31 -3.78 8.40 5.54
N GLU A 32 -2.64 8.99 5.22
CA GLU A 32 -2.37 10.41 5.46
C GLU A 32 -3.40 11.32 4.78
N SER A 33 -3.79 10.97 3.54
CA SER A 33 -4.82 11.69 2.80
C SER A 33 -6.19 11.54 3.45
N VAL A 34 -6.58 10.32 3.85
CA VAL A 34 -7.85 10.04 4.53
C VAL A 34 -7.94 10.79 5.86
N ILE A 35 -6.89 10.75 6.68
CA ILE A 35 -6.83 11.43 7.98
C ILE A 35 -6.90 12.94 7.79
N SER A 36 -6.18 13.49 6.80
CA SER A 36 -6.26 14.92 6.47
C SER A 36 -7.69 15.33 6.11
N ILE A 37 -8.37 14.53 5.28
CA ILE A 37 -9.75 14.75 4.87
C ILE A 37 -10.71 14.64 6.06
N SER A 38 -10.51 13.66 6.96
CA SER A 38 -11.36 13.51 8.15
C SER A 38 -11.22 14.72 9.09
N HIS A 39 -10.03 15.33 9.18
CA HIS A 39 -9.82 16.54 9.98
C HIS A 39 -10.16 17.84 9.25
N GLY A 40 -10.83 17.77 8.09
CA GLY A 40 -11.35 18.93 7.37
C GLY A 40 -10.40 19.54 6.33
N VAL A 41 -9.18 19.01 6.16
CA VAL A 41 -8.27 19.43 5.10
C VAL A 41 -8.68 18.75 3.80
N LYS A 42 -9.49 19.45 2.98
CA LYS A 42 -10.05 18.93 1.73
C LYS A 42 -9.73 19.86 0.57
N SER A 43 -8.89 19.40 -0.36
CA SER A 43 -8.70 20.03 -1.67
C SER A 43 -9.07 19.06 -2.79
N ASN A 44 -9.39 19.59 -3.97
CA ASN A 44 -9.70 18.77 -5.13
C ASN A 44 -8.50 17.91 -5.55
N GLU A 45 -7.28 18.43 -5.38
CA GLU A 45 -6.04 17.68 -5.63
C GLU A 45 -5.89 16.51 -4.64
N LEU A 46 -6.17 16.74 -3.35
CA LEU A 46 -6.05 15.70 -2.32
C LEU A 46 -7.06 14.58 -2.52
N LEU A 47 -8.31 14.91 -2.85
CA LEU A 47 -9.34 13.92 -3.17
C LEU A 47 -8.93 13.05 -4.38
N LYS A 48 -8.45 13.70 -5.45
CA LYS A 48 -7.97 12.98 -6.63
C LYS A 48 -6.74 12.12 -6.33
N ALA A 49 -5.80 12.62 -5.53
CA ALA A 49 -4.62 11.86 -5.14
C ALA A 49 -5.00 10.60 -4.33
N LYS A 50 -5.92 10.75 -3.35
CA LYS A 50 -6.47 9.64 -2.58
C LYS A 50 -7.09 8.58 -3.51
N ASP A 51 -7.94 9.00 -4.44
CA ASP A 51 -8.64 8.08 -5.35
C ASP A 51 -7.65 7.37 -6.30
N GLN A 52 -6.66 8.09 -6.84
CA GLN A 52 -5.60 7.51 -7.67
C GLN A 52 -4.75 6.47 -6.93
N ILE A 53 -4.47 6.69 -5.65
CA ILE A 53 -3.73 5.72 -4.83
C ILE A 53 -4.60 4.49 -4.60
N LEU A 54 -5.88 4.67 -4.28
CA LEU A 54 -6.82 3.57 -4.06
C LEU A 54 -7.00 2.71 -5.32
N ASP A 55 -7.08 3.33 -6.49
CA ASP A 55 -7.15 2.63 -7.78
C ASP A 55 -5.88 1.82 -8.04
N LYS A 56 -4.69 2.36 -7.75
CA LYS A 56 -3.43 1.60 -7.84
C LYS A 56 -3.44 0.39 -6.92
N LEU A 57 -3.83 0.56 -5.65
CA LEU A 57 -3.93 -0.56 -4.71
C LEU A 57 -4.92 -1.62 -5.19
N LYS A 58 -6.00 -1.22 -5.87
CA LYS A 58 -6.96 -2.16 -6.47
C LYS A 58 -6.36 -2.97 -7.64
N GLU A 59 -5.50 -2.34 -8.43
CA GLU A 59 -4.86 -2.96 -9.59
C GLU A 59 -3.71 -3.90 -9.22
N ASP A 60 -2.84 -3.48 -8.29
CA ASP A 60 -1.56 -4.15 -7.99
C ASP A 60 -1.33 -4.47 -6.50
N GLY A 61 -2.34 -4.33 -5.64
CA GLY A 61 -2.22 -4.47 -4.19
C GLY A 61 -2.40 -5.86 -3.61
N LEU A 62 -2.60 -6.90 -4.42
CA LEU A 62 -2.65 -8.28 -3.97
C LEU A 62 -1.27 -8.94 -4.13
N ILE A 63 -0.56 -9.13 -3.02
CA ILE A 63 0.76 -9.79 -3.02
C ILE A 63 0.87 -10.82 -1.91
N ASN A 64 1.36 -12.02 -2.22
CA ASN A 64 1.61 -13.09 -1.24
C ASN A 64 0.41 -13.37 -0.29
N GLY A 65 -0.82 -13.22 -0.79
CA GLY A 65 -2.06 -13.40 -0.02
C GLY A 65 -2.48 -12.21 0.84
N VAL A 66 -1.73 -11.10 0.81
CA VAL A 66 -2.08 -9.84 1.47
C VAL A 66 -2.76 -8.91 0.47
N ASP A 67 -3.95 -8.45 0.82
CA ASP A 67 -4.76 -7.53 0.01
C ASP A 67 -4.70 -6.11 0.60
N PHE A 68 -3.80 -5.28 0.05
CA PHE A 68 -3.62 -3.90 0.50
C PHE A 68 -4.82 -3.00 0.15
N TYR A 69 -5.58 -3.33 -0.91
CA TYR A 69 -6.79 -2.59 -1.26
C TYR A 69 -7.86 -2.76 -0.18
N LYS A 70 -8.07 -4.01 0.27
CA LYS A 70 -9.01 -4.30 1.35
C LYS A 70 -8.61 -3.60 2.65
N VAL A 71 -7.34 -3.65 3.03
CA VAL A 71 -6.82 -2.94 4.20
C VAL A 71 -7.09 -1.43 4.10
N ALA A 72 -6.79 -0.82 2.94
CA ALA A 72 -7.04 0.61 2.72
C ALA A 72 -8.54 0.96 2.88
N LYS A 73 -9.44 0.15 2.33
CA LYS A 73 -10.90 0.35 2.45
C LYS A 73 -11.39 0.27 3.89
N GLU A 74 -10.94 -0.73 4.65
CA GLU A 74 -11.30 -0.90 6.05
C GLU A 74 -10.83 0.30 6.90
N CYS A 75 -9.61 0.77 6.66
CA CYS A 75 -9.10 1.97 7.31
C CYS A 75 -9.86 3.24 6.90
N GLU A 76 -10.14 3.43 5.61
CA GLU A 76 -10.92 4.58 5.10
C GLU A 76 -12.28 4.66 5.80
N GLU A 77 -12.99 3.54 5.89
CA GLU A 77 -14.27 3.47 6.58
C GLU A 77 -14.14 3.80 8.06
N TYR A 78 -13.11 3.29 8.74
CA TYR A 78 -12.87 3.58 10.15
C TYR A 78 -12.65 5.08 10.38
N PHE A 79 -11.76 5.73 9.63
CA PHE A 79 -11.43 7.13 9.83
C PHE A 79 -12.56 8.08 9.42
N LEU A 80 -13.33 7.74 8.38
CA LEU A 80 -14.46 8.58 7.96
C LEU A 80 -15.67 8.42 8.90
N LYS A 81 -15.94 7.23 9.45
CA LYS A 81 -17.05 7.00 10.40
C LYS A 81 -16.78 7.62 11.78
N ASN A 82 -15.52 7.66 12.21
CA ASN A 82 -15.09 8.22 13.50
C ASN A 82 -14.55 9.65 13.37
N SER A 83 -14.81 10.31 12.24
CA SER A 83 -14.44 11.70 12.04
C SER A 83 -15.23 12.59 13.01
N PRO A 84 -14.56 13.51 13.74
CA PRO A 84 -15.21 14.44 14.67
C PRO A 84 -16.15 15.43 13.98
#